data_AF-A0A2K2UBV2-F1
#
_entry.id   AF-A0A2K2UBV2-F1
#
_cell.length_a   1.000
_cell.length_b   1.000
_cell.length_c   1.000
_cell.angle_alpha   90.00
_cell.angle_beta   90.00
_cell.angle_gamma   90.00
#
_symmetry.space_group_name_H-M   'P 1'
#
loop_
_entity.id
_entity.type
_entity.pdbx_description
1 polymer ?
#
loop_
_entity_poly.entity_id
_entity_poly.type
_entity_poly.pdbx_seq_one_letter_code
_entity_poly.pdbx_strand_id
1 'polypeptide(L)'
;MRPFNVWFRHPVHVRDYDGALDDWEPMTAARAGGKATGGKAKLQKLGNIAVMERAADEMRDENGGQPIPFRDLVRRCGCSDNTLRTYLKESLRYRRESGPNSCFVVPRDM
;
A
#
# COMPACT_ATOMS: atom_id res chain seq x y z
N MET A 1 -14.24 -33.02 -49.06
CA MET A 1 -13.28 -32.85 -47.94
C MET A 1 -13.97 -31.98 -46.90
N ARG A 2 -14.27 -32.49 -45.70
CA ARG A 2 -14.96 -31.71 -44.63
C ARG A 2 -13.91 -31.16 -43.66
N PRO A 3 -14.04 -29.93 -43.15
CA PRO A 3 -13.09 -29.38 -42.19
C PRO A 3 -13.16 -30.16 -40.86
N PHE A 4 -12.00 -30.45 -40.27
CA PHE A 4 -11.91 -31.04 -38.92
C PHE A 4 -11.35 -30.00 -37.96
N ASN A 5 -11.98 -29.86 -36.79
CA ASN A 5 -11.51 -28.95 -35.75
C ASN A 5 -10.31 -29.57 -35.01
N VAL A 6 -9.16 -28.90 -35.07
CA VAL A 6 -7.97 -29.27 -34.30
C VAL A 6 -8.04 -28.56 -32.96
N TRP A 7 -8.39 -29.29 -31.90
CA TRP A 7 -8.32 -28.77 -30.54
C TRP A 7 -6.91 -29.00 -30.02
N PHE A 8 -6.10 -27.94 -29.97
CA PHE A 8 -4.80 -28.00 -29.31
C PHE A 8 -5.00 -28.02 -27.79
N ARG A 9 -4.43 -29.03 -27.12
CA ARG A 9 -4.25 -28.99 -25.66
C ARG A 9 -3.42 -27.74 -25.34
N HIS A 10 -3.87 -26.94 -24.38
CA HIS A 10 -3.17 -25.73 -23.93
C HIS A 10 -1.66 -25.96 -23.78
N PRO A 11 -0.81 -25.00 -24.17
CA PRO A 11 0.63 -25.15 -24.08
C PRO A 11 1.03 -25.40 -22.62
N VAL A 12 1.70 -26.52 -22.39
CA VAL A 12 2.40 -26.76 -21.14
C VAL A 12 3.64 -25.89 -21.17
N HIS A 13 3.69 -24.86 -20.32
CA HIS A 13 4.89 -24.05 -20.15
C HIS A 13 5.97 -24.91 -19.48
N VAL A 14 6.81 -25.54 -20.29
CA VAL A 14 8.03 -26.19 -19.81
C VAL A 14 9.06 -25.10 -19.58
N ARG A 15 9.64 -25.08 -18.38
CA ARG A 15 10.70 -24.14 -18.02
C ARG A 15 11.96 -24.52 -18.80
N ASP A 16 12.47 -23.59 -19.59
CA ASP A 16 13.73 -23.77 -20.29
C ASP A 16 14.89 -23.65 -19.28
N TYR A 17 15.72 -24.69 -19.20
CA TYR A 17 16.90 -24.72 -18.33
C TYR A 17 18.18 -24.42 -19.11
N ASP A 18 18.14 -24.50 -20.45
CA ASP A 18 19.30 -24.39 -21.33
C ASP A 18 19.43 -22.97 -21.93
N GLY A 19 18.45 -22.09 -21.67
CA GLY A 19 18.47 -20.68 -22.06
C GLY A 19 18.31 -20.45 -23.56
N ALA A 20 17.91 -21.46 -24.32
CA ALA A 20 17.76 -21.37 -25.78
C ALA A 20 16.61 -20.43 -26.21
N LEU A 21 15.66 -20.15 -25.31
CA LEU A 21 14.55 -19.23 -25.53
C LEU A 21 14.82 -17.78 -25.09
N ASP A 22 15.99 -17.46 -24.52
CA ASP A 22 16.35 -16.09 -24.12
C ASP A 22 16.68 -15.18 -25.33
N ASP A 23 17.02 -15.76 -26.49
CA ASP A 23 17.39 -15.01 -27.71
C ASP A 23 16.20 -14.58 -28.58
N TRP A 24 14.96 -14.91 -28.20
CA TRP A 24 13.78 -14.43 -28.92
C TRP A 24 13.45 -13.00 -28.48
N GLU A 25 13.48 -12.05 -29.43
CA GLU A 25 13.22 -10.61 -29.23
C GLU A 25 12.15 -10.29 -28.18
N PRO A 26 12.34 -9.22 -27.37
CA PRO A 26 11.40 -8.90 -26.31
C PRO A 26 10.05 -8.54 -26.93
N MET A 27 9.06 -9.42 -26.77
CA MET A 27 7.66 -9.07 -27.00
C MET A 27 7.31 -7.92 -26.07
N THR A 28 7.44 -6.71 -26.59
CA THR A 28 6.87 -5.50 -26.02
C THR A 28 5.37 -5.72 -25.82
N ALA A 29 4.93 -5.43 -24.58
CA ALA A 29 3.54 -5.30 -24.13
C ALA A 29 2.77 -6.58 -23.74
N ALA A 30 3.32 -7.37 -22.81
CA ALA A 30 2.49 -8.02 -21.80
C ALA A 30 2.72 -7.32 -20.45
N ARG A 31 1.88 -6.32 -20.10
CA ARG A 31 1.84 -5.78 -18.74
C ARG A 31 1.45 -6.93 -17.81
N ALA A 32 2.42 -7.45 -17.05
CA ALA A 32 2.19 -8.35 -15.92
C ALA A 32 1.40 -7.61 -14.82
N GLY A 33 0.12 -7.35 -15.08
CA GLY A 33 -0.81 -6.75 -14.14
C GLY A 33 -1.28 -7.84 -13.18
N GLY A 34 -0.96 -7.72 -11.90
CA GLY A 34 -1.71 -8.46 -10.89
C GLY A 34 -1.03 -8.58 -9.53
N LYS A 35 0.21 -9.10 -9.47
CA LYS A 35 0.81 -9.48 -8.17
C LYS A 35 1.98 -8.60 -7.73
N ALA A 36 2.86 -8.18 -8.64
CA ALA A 36 4.03 -7.37 -8.30
C ALA A 36 3.66 -5.93 -7.87
N THR A 37 2.60 -5.36 -8.47
CA THR A 37 2.11 -4.01 -8.15
C THR A 37 1.46 -3.92 -6.77
N GLY A 38 0.77 -4.97 -6.31
CA GLY A 38 0.15 -4.99 -4.99
C GLY A 38 1.16 -4.98 -3.84
N GLY A 39 2.27 -5.71 -3.99
CA GLY A 39 3.36 -5.72 -3.01
C GLY A 39 4.03 -4.34 -2.87
N LYS A 40 4.31 -3.68 -4.00
CA LYS A 40 4.85 -2.31 -4.01
C LYS A 40 3.91 -1.30 -3.36
N ALA A 41 2.61 -1.36 -3.67
CA ALA A 41 1.62 -0.48 -3.06
C ALA A 41 1.49 -0.71 -1.54
N LYS A 42 1.56 -1.96 -1.08
CA LYS A 42 1.54 -2.28 0.35
C LYS A 42 2.78 -1.75 1.08
N LEU A 43 3.97 -1.93 0.51
CA LEU A 43 5.21 -1.40 1.09
C LEU A 43 5.21 0.13 1.13
N GLN A 44 4.77 0.78 0.06
CA GLN A 44 4.64 2.24 0.02
C GLN A 44 3.66 2.73 1.10
N LYS A 45 2.53 2.04 1.29
CA LYS A 45 1.56 2.37 2.33
C LYS A 45 2.15 2.24 3.73
N LEU A 46 2.88 1.16 4.02
CA LEU A 46 3.57 0.99 5.31
C LEU A 46 4.62 2.08 5.55
N GLY A 47 5.37 2.47 4.51
CA GLY A 47 6.29 3.61 4.57
C GLY A 47 5.57 4.91 4.92
N ASN A 48 4.43 5.18 4.29
CA ASN A 48 3.63 6.37 4.59
C ASN A 48 3.05 6.35 6.01
N ILE A 49 2.66 5.18 6.52
CA ILE A 49 2.22 5.03 7.91
C ILE A 49 3.37 5.38 8.86
N ALA A 50 4.57 4.84 8.63
CA ALA A 50 5.74 5.16 9.47
C ALA A 50 6.09 6.66 9.46
N VAL A 51 5.97 7.33 8.30
CA VAL A 51 6.17 8.79 8.19
C VAL A 51 5.09 9.54 9.00
N MET A 52 3.83 9.12 8.92
CA MET A 52 2.73 9.70 9.70
C MET A 52 2.95 9.51 11.21
N GLU A 53 3.38 8.33 11.64
CA GLU A 53 3.68 8.05 13.05
C GLU A 53 4.82 8.94 13.56
N ARG A 54 5.86 9.16 12.75
CA ARG A 54 6.96 10.09 13.09
C ARG A 54 6.46 11.53 13.22
N ALA A 55 5.62 11.99 12.29
CA ALA A 55 5.04 13.32 12.36
C ALA A 55 4.14 13.49 13.61
N ALA A 56 3.42 12.43 14.00
CA ALA A 56 2.63 12.43 15.22
C ALA A 56 3.53 12.44 16.48
N ASP A 57 4.65 11.71 16.49
CA ASP A 57 5.63 11.76 17.57
C ASP A 57 6.21 13.18 17.72
N GLU A 58 6.68 13.80 16.63
CA GLU A 58 7.21 15.17 16.63
C GLU A 58 6.20 16.18 17.17
N MET A 59 4.95 16.11 16.71
CA MET A 59 3.88 17.00 17.19
C MET A 59 3.54 16.77 18.67
N ARG A 60 3.67 15.54 19.18
CA ARG A 60 3.49 15.27 20.61
C ARG A 60 4.65 15.80 21.43
N ASP A 61 5.88 15.64 20.97
CA ASP A 61 7.06 16.15 21.66
C ASP A 61 7.00 17.69 21.75
N GLU A 62 6.56 18.36 20.68
CA GLU A 62 6.32 19.81 20.67
C GLU A 62 5.20 20.25 21.63
N ASN A 63 4.14 19.45 21.77
CA ASN A 63 2.96 19.77 22.59
C ASN A 63 2.96 19.10 23.98
N GLY A 64 4.13 18.64 24.47
CA GLY A 64 4.28 18.05 25.80
C GLY A 64 3.50 16.74 26.01
N GLY A 65 3.28 15.97 24.96
CA GLY A 65 2.63 14.66 24.99
C GLY A 65 1.10 14.69 24.91
N GLN A 66 0.49 15.86 24.73
CA GLN A 66 -0.97 15.99 24.65
C GLN A 66 -1.58 15.35 23.38
N PRO A 67 -2.87 14.99 23.41
CA PRO A 67 -3.59 14.51 22.23
C PRO A 67 -3.51 15.50 21.06
N ILE A 68 -3.26 14.99 19.85
CA ILE A 68 -3.14 15.84 18.66
C ILE A 68 -4.51 16.00 18.00
N PRO A 69 -4.97 17.22 17.69
CA PRO A 69 -6.17 17.41 16.88
C PRO A 69 -6.01 16.76 15.50
N PHE A 70 -6.97 15.94 15.08
CA PHE A 70 -6.88 15.20 13.82
C PHE A 70 -6.61 16.11 12.62
N ARG A 71 -7.26 17.29 12.58
CA ARG A 71 -7.07 18.28 11.50
C ARG A 71 -5.65 18.84 11.41
N ASP A 72 -4.95 18.94 12.53
CA ASP A 72 -3.59 19.47 12.54
C ASP A 72 -2.62 18.41 12.00
N LEU A 73 -2.84 17.14 12.33
CA LEU A 73 -2.07 16.05 11.73
C LEU A 73 -2.32 15.92 10.21
N VAL A 74 -3.55 16.13 9.75
CA VAL A 74 -3.88 16.22 8.31
C VAL A 74 -3.06 17.31 7.62
N ARG A 75 -3.04 18.51 8.20
CA ARG A 75 -2.28 19.66 7.67
C ARG A 75 -0.77 19.38 7.66
N ARG A 76 -0.24 18.77 8.72
CA ARG A 76 1.18 18.43 8.84
C ARG A 76 1.62 17.38 7.82
N CYS A 77 0.80 16.34 7.62
CA CYS A 77 1.13 15.25 6.70
C CYS A 77 0.82 15.59 5.23
N GLY A 78 0.06 16.66 4.96
CA GLY A 78 -0.32 17.07 3.60
C GLY A 78 -1.17 16.04 2.85
N CYS A 79 -1.88 15.16 3.57
CA CYS A 79 -2.68 14.09 3.00
C CYS A 79 -4.18 14.34 3.18
N SER A 80 -5.05 13.62 2.46
CA SER A 80 -6.49 13.76 2.63
C SER A 80 -6.98 13.18 3.97
N ASP A 81 -8.09 13.71 4.49
CA ASP A 81 -8.77 13.17 5.69
C ASP A 81 -9.00 11.66 5.60
N ASN A 82 -9.43 11.16 4.43
CA ASN A 82 -9.69 9.74 4.23
C ASN A 82 -8.40 8.92 4.28
N THR A 83 -7.33 9.41 3.64
CA THR A 83 -6.02 8.76 3.67
C THR A 83 -5.50 8.64 5.09
N LEU A 84 -5.58 9.72 5.88
CA LEU A 84 -5.13 9.71 7.26
C LEU A 84 -5.95 8.76 8.14
N ARG A 85 -7.27 8.70 7.94
CA ARG A 85 -8.14 7.71 8.62
C ARG A 85 -7.71 6.28 8.31
N THR A 86 -7.37 5.98 7.07
CA THR A 86 -6.85 4.66 6.68
C THR A 86 -5.51 4.37 7.37
N TYR A 87 -4.60 5.34 7.40
CA TYR A 87 -3.29 5.15 8.04
C TYR A 87 -3.42 4.95 9.55
N LEU A 88 -4.26 5.73 10.24
CA LEU A 88 -4.49 5.55 11.69
C LEU A 88 -5.21 4.23 12.02
N LYS A 89 -6.06 3.73 11.13
CA LYS A 89 -6.69 2.41 11.33
C LYS A 89 -5.67 1.28 11.29
N GLU A 90 -4.66 1.41 10.43
CA GLU A 90 -3.60 0.40 10.23
C GLU A 90 -2.37 0.62 11.09
N SER A 91 -2.21 1.79 11.72
CA SER A 91 -1.16 2.06 12.70
C SER A 91 -1.34 1.20 13.95
N LEU A 92 -0.22 0.69 14.44
CA LEU A 92 -0.12 -0.05 15.69
C LEU A 92 0.14 0.87 16.89
N ARG A 93 0.63 2.09 16.65
CA ARG A 93 1.03 3.03 17.70
C ARG A 93 -0.01 4.09 18.01
N TYR A 94 -0.83 4.46 17.03
CA TYR A 94 -1.81 5.54 17.17
C TYR A 94 -3.22 5.05 16.85
N ARG A 95 -4.20 5.70 17.47
CA ARG A 95 -5.61 5.55 17.15
C ARG A 95 -6.29 6.90 17.08
N ARG A 96 -7.40 6.93 16.33
CA ARG A 96 -8.31 8.08 16.32
C ARG A 96 -9.32 7.90 17.44
N GLU A 97 -9.45 8.91 18.28
CA GLU A 97 -10.49 9.02 19.30
C GLU A 97 -11.47 10.12 18.90
N SER A 98 -12.77 9.79 18.87
CA SER A 98 -13.81 10.74 18.51
C SER A 98 -14.56 11.16 19.76
N GLY A 99 -14.52 12.45 20.07
CA GLY A 99 -15.38 13.09 21.05
C GLY A 99 -16.66 13.66 20.41
N PRO A 100 -17.53 14.30 21.23
CA PRO A 100 -18.82 14.85 20.79
C PRO A 100 -18.69 15.88 19.66
N ASN A 101 -17.62 16.70 19.69
CA ASN A 101 -17.41 17.80 18.74
C ASN A 101 -15.97 17.85 18.17
N SER A 102 -15.15 16.85 18.46
CA SER A 102 -13.73 16.87 18.12
C SER A 102 -13.19 15.46 17.86
N CYS A 103 -12.16 15.37 17.02
CA CYS A 103 -11.43 14.14 16.76
C CYS A 103 -9.96 14.36 17.10
N PHE A 104 -9.43 13.48 17.94
CA PHE A 104 -8.05 13.50 18.37
C PHE A 104 -7.31 12.24 17.93
N VAL A 105 -6.00 12.36 17.82
CA VAL A 105 -5.08 11.27 17.61
C VAL A 105 -4.35 11.04 18.94
N VAL A 106 -4.52 9.84 19.47
CA VAL A 106 -3.96 9.43 20.76
C VAL A 106 -3.11 8.17 20.55
N PRO A 107 -2.09 7.95 21.38
CA PRO A 107 -1.38 6.68 21.41
C PRO A 107 -2.36 5.53 21.66
N ARG A 108 -2.09 4.37 21.08
CA ARG A 108 -2.71 3.12 21.53
C ARG A 108 -2.04 2.71 22.83
N ASP A 109 -2.83 2.53 23.88
CA ASP A 109 -2.41 1.80 25.05
C ASP A 109 -2.00 0.39 24.58
N MET A 110 -0.71 0.04 24.74
CA MET A 110 -0.19 -1.31 24.46
C MET A 110 -0.61 -2.28 25.55
#